data_AF-A0A202E3E7-F1
#
_entry.id   AF-A0A202E3E7-F1
#
_cell.length_a   1.000
_cell.length_b   1.000
_cell.length_c   1.000
_cell.angle_alpha   90.00
_cell.angle_beta   90.00
_cell.angle_gamma   90.00
#
_symmetry.space_group_name_H-M   'P 1'
#
loop_
_entity.id
_entity.type
_entity.pdbx_description
1 polymer ?
#
loop_
_entity_poly.entity_id
_entity_poly.type
_entity_poly.pdbx_seq_one_letter_code
_entity_poly.pdbx_strand_id
1 'polypeptide(L)'
;CNTSGLHGLRASTTVDGVRLIRPMLCLTRTEIERFLRMRGVLDYRTDHTNADVSILRNKVRHELLPIMRELAGGSRALYKTVEFMEADALYLEQAARQVDVTRLSNTELVALPLAIFQRAVRNWLKLGTGEEISFPEPAVLRLREALSASDKKPRLVELNGTYFIRVTKNQILLEPKDGPKLQRTIHWDWRGKPRMTLQELGLVLIAEPCKQQPAATADSECFDSRVLGQFLVLRGRKPGDRMIPFGATHPKKLKKLISDSKLTHAYKQQLVIVANARGEILWVPSVRRSDLGRISTETIHIVQLRIEALEDDFEL
;
A
#
# COMPACT_ATOMS: atom_id res chain seq x y z
N CYS A 1 2.74 -18.20 11.11
CA CYS A 1 1.42 -18.71 11.52
C CYS A 1 0.61 -17.60 12.18
N ASN A 2 -0.36 -17.02 11.47
CA ASN A 2 -1.33 -16.14 12.12
C ASN A 2 -2.25 -17.00 12.99
N THR A 3 -2.65 -16.47 14.15
CA THR A 3 -3.73 -17.02 14.98
C THR A 3 -5.09 -17.01 14.28
N SER A 4 -5.17 -16.59 13.01
CA SER A 4 -6.35 -16.70 12.15
C SER A 4 -6.87 -18.14 12.08
N GLY A 5 -5.98 -19.14 12.03
CA GLY A 5 -6.36 -20.56 12.07
C GLY A 5 -6.92 -21.04 13.41
N LEU A 6 -6.69 -20.32 14.52
CA LEU A 6 -7.16 -20.68 15.86
C LEU A 6 -8.54 -20.09 16.18
N HIS A 7 -9.19 -19.38 15.26
CA HIS A 7 -10.49 -18.74 15.52
C HIS A 7 -11.57 -19.70 15.97
N GLY A 8 -11.50 -20.96 15.53
CA GLY A 8 -12.43 -22.04 15.93
C GLY A 8 -12.15 -22.64 17.31
N LEU A 9 -11.00 -22.33 17.91
CA LEU A 9 -10.55 -22.89 19.20
C LEU A 9 -10.51 -21.85 20.33
N ARG A 10 -10.93 -20.61 20.05
CA ARG A 10 -11.07 -19.52 21.03
C ARG A 10 -12.35 -19.65 21.85
N ALA A 11 -12.28 -19.33 23.14
CA ALA A 11 -13.47 -19.24 23.99
C ALA A 11 -14.44 -18.13 23.56
N SER A 12 -13.93 -17.04 22.99
CA SER A 12 -14.72 -15.94 22.42
C SER A 12 -14.06 -15.41 21.15
N THR A 13 -14.83 -15.17 20.10
CA THR A 13 -14.35 -14.58 18.84
C THR A 13 -15.36 -13.54 18.36
N THR A 14 -14.90 -12.42 17.81
CA THR A 14 -15.76 -11.47 17.08
C THR A 14 -15.65 -11.75 15.59
N VAL A 15 -16.79 -12.01 14.93
CA VAL A 15 -16.89 -12.24 13.48
C VAL A 15 -17.97 -11.30 12.95
N ASP A 16 -17.64 -10.44 11.99
CA ASP A 16 -18.56 -9.49 11.37
C ASP A 16 -19.37 -8.64 12.38
N GLY A 17 -18.69 -8.18 13.43
CA GLY A 17 -19.32 -7.39 14.51
C GLY A 17 -20.10 -8.21 15.55
N VAL A 18 -20.31 -9.51 15.32
CA VAL A 18 -20.99 -10.41 16.25
C VAL A 18 -19.99 -11.11 17.16
N ARG A 19 -20.21 -11.03 18.47
CA ARG A 19 -19.40 -11.75 19.47
C ARG A 19 -19.94 -13.18 19.67
N LEU A 20 -19.21 -14.17 19.16
CA LEU A 20 -19.46 -15.59 19.38
C LEU A 20 -18.77 -16.05 20.67
N ILE A 21 -19.52 -16.57 21.63
CA ILE A 21 -19.02 -17.10 22.91
C ILE A 21 -19.22 -18.62 22.93
N ARG A 22 -18.23 -19.38 23.42
CA ARG A 22 -18.22 -20.86 23.46
C ARG A 22 -18.02 -21.38 24.90
N PRO A 23 -19.04 -21.30 25.77
CA PRO A 23 -18.90 -21.65 27.19
C PRO A 23 -18.53 -23.11 27.45
N MET A 24 -18.95 -24.02 26.55
CA MET A 24 -18.72 -25.46 26.69
C MET A 24 -17.39 -25.93 26.13
N LEU A 25 -16.51 -25.04 25.67
CA LEU A 25 -15.26 -25.42 25.01
C LEU A 25 -14.28 -26.15 25.94
N CYS A 26 -14.34 -25.87 27.24
CA CYS A 26 -13.53 -26.53 28.27
C CYS A 26 -14.11 -27.88 28.75
N LEU A 27 -15.31 -28.27 28.27
CA LEU A 27 -16.00 -29.50 28.66
C LEU A 27 -15.81 -30.58 27.60
N THR A 28 -15.57 -31.80 28.05
CA THR A 28 -15.59 -32.98 27.20
C THR A 28 -17.02 -33.44 26.93
N ARG A 29 -17.22 -34.16 25.82
CA ARG A 29 -18.51 -34.80 25.52
C ARG A 29 -18.98 -35.71 26.66
N THR A 30 -18.07 -36.47 27.26
CA THR A 30 -18.37 -37.36 28.38
C THR A 30 -18.84 -36.60 29.62
N GLU A 31 -18.28 -35.42 29.90
CA GLU A 31 -18.76 -34.57 31.00
C GLU A 31 -20.16 -34.01 30.73
N ILE A 32 -20.44 -33.61 29.49
CA ILE A 32 -21.77 -33.12 29.07
C ILE A 32 -22.80 -34.26 29.19
N GLU A 33 -22.50 -35.45 28.66
CA GLU A 33 -23.38 -36.61 28.73
C GLU A 33 -23.63 -37.06 30.18
N ARG A 34 -22.58 -37.04 31.03
CA ARG A 34 -22.72 -37.31 32.46
C ARG A 34 -23.60 -36.26 33.15
N PHE A 35 -23.42 -34.98 32.84
CA PHE A 35 -24.24 -33.90 33.38
C PHE A 35 -25.72 -34.06 33.00
N LEU A 36 -26.01 -34.39 31.74
CA LEU A 36 -27.37 -34.65 31.26
C LEU A 36 -28.01 -35.82 32.01
N ARG A 37 -27.28 -36.95 32.16
CA ARG A 37 -27.75 -38.11 32.95
C ARG A 37 -28.05 -37.75 34.41
N MET A 38 -27.16 -37.00 35.07
CA MET A 38 -27.39 -36.55 36.45
C MET A 38 -28.63 -35.64 36.59
N ARG A 39 -28.99 -34.92 35.53
CA ARG A 39 -30.19 -34.07 35.46
C ARG A 39 -31.45 -34.82 35.02
N GLY A 40 -31.37 -36.13 34.78
CA GLY A 40 -32.48 -36.94 34.29
C GLY A 40 -32.82 -36.70 32.81
N VAL A 41 -31.95 -36.02 32.06
CA VAL A 41 -32.14 -35.80 30.62
C VAL A 41 -31.52 -36.96 29.86
N LEU A 42 -32.37 -37.84 29.34
CA LEU A 42 -31.95 -39.03 28.58
C LEU A 42 -32.28 -38.92 27.09
N ASP A 43 -33.26 -38.09 26.72
CA ASP A 43 -33.68 -37.88 25.34
C ASP A 43 -33.02 -36.63 24.74
N TYR A 44 -32.02 -36.85 23.87
CA TYR A 44 -31.46 -35.81 23.02
C TYR A 44 -31.23 -36.36 21.61
N ARG A 45 -31.48 -35.54 20.59
CA ARG A 45 -31.34 -35.94 19.19
C ARG A 45 -29.86 -35.99 18.80
N THR A 46 -29.42 -37.12 18.26
CA THR A 46 -28.11 -37.24 17.62
C THR A 46 -28.29 -37.10 16.11
N ASP A 47 -27.53 -36.20 15.48
CA ASP A 47 -27.58 -36.01 14.04
C ASP A 47 -26.94 -37.21 13.31
N HIS A 48 -27.71 -37.82 12.40
CA HIS A 48 -27.31 -38.92 11.52
C HIS A 48 -26.08 -38.61 10.65
N THR A 49 -25.89 -37.35 10.24
CA THR A 49 -24.73 -36.93 9.43
C THR A 49 -23.41 -37.05 10.18
N ASN A 50 -23.42 -37.24 11.50
CA ASN A 50 -22.20 -37.43 12.29
C ASN A 50 -21.41 -38.70 11.94
N ALA A 51 -22.04 -39.70 11.31
CA ALA A 51 -21.39 -40.95 10.93
C ALA A 51 -20.73 -40.90 9.54
N ASP A 52 -21.02 -39.87 8.74
CA ASP A 52 -20.51 -39.75 7.38
C ASP A 52 -19.04 -39.28 7.37
N VAL A 53 -18.13 -40.18 7.03
CA VAL A 53 -16.67 -39.93 6.98
C VAL A 53 -16.20 -39.25 5.69
N SER A 54 -17.08 -39.01 4.72
CA SER A 54 -16.76 -38.16 3.55
C SER A 54 -16.53 -36.70 3.96
N ILE A 55 -17.15 -36.29 5.08
CA ILE A 55 -16.99 -34.96 5.67
C ILE A 55 -15.69 -34.93 6.49
N LEU A 56 -14.73 -34.07 6.10
CA LEU A 56 -13.40 -33.97 6.74
C LEU A 56 -13.46 -33.85 8.27
N ARG A 57 -14.42 -33.08 8.80
CA ARG A 57 -14.62 -32.93 10.26
C ARG A 57 -14.95 -34.26 10.95
N ASN A 58 -15.80 -35.08 10.35
CA ASN A 58 -16.18 -36.37 10.88
C ASN A 58 -15.04 -37.37 10.73
N LYS A 59 -14.32 -37.33 9.60
CA LYS A 59 -13.10 -38.11 9.39
C LYS A 59 -12.05 -37.82 10.47
N VAL A 60 -11.77 -36.55 10.75
CA VAL A 60 -10.89 -36.14 11.85
C VAL A 60 -11.40 -36.67 13.19
N ARG A 61 -12.71 -36.62 13.45
CA ARG A 61 -13.31 -37.08 14.71
C ARG A 61 -13.21 -38.59 14.91
N HIS A 62 -13.45 -39.38 13.87
CA HIS A 62 -13.58 -40.84 13.96
C HIS A 62 -12.27 -41.58 13.70
N GLU A 63 -11.37 -41.02 12.87
CA GLU A 63 -10.10 -41.68 12.54
C GLU A 63 -8.92 -41.06 13.31
N LEU A 64 -8.78 -39.73 13.30
CA LEU A 64 -7.60 -39.06 13.85
C LEU A 64 -7.65 -38.84 15.37
N LEU A 65 -8.77 -38.32 15.90
CA LEU A 65 -8.89 -37.99 17.32
C LEU A 65 -8.75 -39.20 18.26
N PRO A 66 -9.24 -40.42 17.94
CA PRO A 66 -9.01 -41.59 18.79
C PRO A 66 -7.53 -41.94 18.91
N ILE A 67 -6.81 -41.96 17.78
CA ILE A 67 -5.36 -42.22 17.75
C ILE A 67 -4.62 -41.15 18.57
N MET A 68 -4.98 -39.87 18.42
CA MET A 68 -4.37 -38.80 19.22
C MET A 68 -4.69 -38.91 20.72
N ARG A 69 -5.86 -39.45 21.10
CA ARG A 69 -6.19 -39.67 22.52
C ARG A 69 -5.31 -40.74 23.14
N GLU A 70 -5.08 -41.81 22.39
CA GLU A 70 -4.21 -42.92 22.82
C GLU A 70 -2.76 -42.48 22.97
N LEU A 71 -2.24 -41.71 22.01
CA LEU A 71 -0.83 -41.31 21.97
C LEU A 71 -0.50 -40.08 22.83
N ALA A 72 -1.41 -39.10 22.96
CA ALA A 72 -1.09 -37.76 23.46
C ALA A 72 -2.02 -37.25 24.58
N GLY A 73 -2.75 -38.13 25.26
CA GLY A 73 -3.56 -37.76 26.45
C GLY A 73 -4.86 -37.00 26.15
N GLY A 74 -5.29 -36.99 24.89
CA GLY A 74 -6.64 -36.58 24.49
C GLY A 74 -6.93 -35.08 24.39
N SER A 75 -8.22 -34.75 24.25
CA SER A 75 -8.69 -33.40 23.88
C SER A 75 -8.33 -32.30 24.89
N ARG A 76 -8.07 -32.66 26.15
CA ARG A 76 -7.73 -31.70 27.21
C ARG A 76 -6.31 -31.15 27.06
N ALA A 77 -5.36 -31.96 26.59
CA ALA A 77 -4.00 -31.50 26.32
C ALA A 77 -4.00 -30.48 25.16
N LEU A 78 -4.77 -30.75 24.10
CA LEU A 78 -4.95 -29.82 22.98
C LEU A 78 -5.57 -28.49 23.42
N TYR A 79 -6.59 -28.52 24.28
CA TYR A 79 -7.20 -27.30 24.82
C TYR A 79 -6.19 -26.44 25.59
N LYS A 80 -5.40 -27.06 26.49
CA LYS A 80 -4.35 -26.36 27.22
C LYS A 80 -3.31 -25.75 26.29
N THR A 81 -2.88 -26.48 25.25
CA THR A 81 -1.94 -25.95 24.26
C THR A 81 -2.50 -24.72 23.55
N VAL A 82 -3.77 -24.75 23.15
CA VAL A 82 -4.43 -23.58 22.54
C VAL A 82 -4.49 -22.41 23.52
N GLU A 83 -4.85 -22.66 24.77
CA GLU A 83 -4.92 -21.63 25.82
C GLU A 83 -3.56 -20.93 26.01
N PHE A 84 -2.46 -21.70 26.08
CA PHE A 84 -1.11 -21.14 26.15
C PHE A 84 -0.73 -20.38 24.88
N MET A 85 -1.01 -20.92 23.70
CA MET A 85 -0.73 -20.25 22.43
C MET A 85 -1.51 -18.94 22.26
N GLU A 86 -2.73 -18.87 22.81
CA GLU A 86 -3.53 -17.65 22.83
C GLU A 86 -2.94 -16.60 23.76
N ALA A 87 -2.53 -17.00 24.97
CA ALA A 87 -1.86 -16.12 25.91
C ALA A 87 -0.56 -15.55 25.31
N ASP A 88 0.28 -16.41 24.71
CA ASP A 88 1.51 -16.02 24.04
C ASP A 88 1.24 -15.05 22.88
N ALA A 89 0.23 -15.35 22.06
CA ALA A 89 -0.13 -14.50 20.93
C ALA A 89 -0.64 -13.14 21.38
N LEU A 90 -1.43 -13.08 22.47
CA LEU A 90 -1.91 -11.82 23.06
C LEU A 90 -0.75 -10.97 23.54
N TYR A 91 0.19 -11.57 24.27
CA TYR A 91 1.39 -10.88 24.76
C TYR A 91 2.22 -10.32 23.59
N LEU A 92 2.49 -11.14 22.57
CA LEU A 92 3.23 -10.71 21.38
C LEU A 92 2.51 -9.59 20.62
N GLU A 93 1.18 -9.62 20.58
CA GLU A 93 0.39 -8.55 19.95
C GLU A 93 0.48 -7.24 20.73
N GLN A 94 0.42 -7.30 22.06
CA GLN A 94 0.59 -6.13 22.92
C GLN A 94 1.98 -5.54 22.80
N ALA A 95 3.03 -6.38 22.83
CA ALA A 95 4.41 -5.94 22.63
C ALA A 95 4.60 -5.28 21.25
N ALA A 96 4.04 -5.87 20.20
CA ALA A 96 4.14 -5.33 18.84
C ALA A 96 3.39 -3.99 18.65
N ARG A 97 2.34 -3.71 19.42
CA ARG A 97 1.63 -2.41 19.38
C ARG A 97 2.47 -1.25 19.93
N GLN A 98 3.46 -1.53 20.76
CA GLN A 98 4.37 -0.52 21.30
C GLN A 98 5.47 -0.13 20.30
N VAL A 99 5.58 -0.85 19.18
CA VAL A 99 6.60 -0.62 18.17
C VAL A 99 6.04 0.27 17.06
N ASP A 100 6.52 1.51 17.00
CA ASP A 100 6.30 2.39 15.85
C ASP A 100 7.38 2.16 14.79
N VAL A 101 7.04 1.39 13.76
CA VAL A 101 7.97 1.02 12.68
C VAL A 101 8.45 2.23 11.85
N THR A 102 7.77 3.38 11.91
CA THR A 102 8.15 4.59 11.17
C THR A 102 9.27 5.37 11.85
N ARG A 103 9.49 5.12 13.15
CA ARG A 103 10.54 5.78 13.94
C ARG A 103 11.84 4.98 14.03
N LEU A 104 11.81 3.72 13.60
CA LEU A 104 12.96 2.83 13.63
C LEU A 104 13.77 2.92 12.33
N SER A 105 15.09 2.92 12.46
CA SER A 105 16.00 2.72 11.34
C SER A 105 15.87 1.29 10.77
N ASN A 106 16.35 1.08 9.55
CA ASN A 106 16.33 -0.25 8.92
C ASN A 106 17.06 -1.30 9.78
N THR A 107 18.16 -0.93 10.43
CA THR A 107 18.93 -1.82 11.31
C THR A 107 18.16 -2.20 12.55
N GLU A 108 17.46 -1.25 13.17
CA GLU A 108 16.61 -1.53 14.34
C GLU A 108 15.40 -2.40 13.95
N LEU A 109 14.77 -2.13 12.80
CA LEU A 109 13.66 -2.94 12.27
C LEU A 109 14.06 -4.39 12.06
N VAL A 110 15.23 -4.64 11.45
CA VAL A 110 15.72 -6.01 11.18
C VAL A 110 16.12 -6.73 12.47
N ALA A 111 16.62 -6.00 13.46
CA ALA A 111 17.01 -6.51 14.76
C ALA A 111 15.81 -6.95 15.63
N LEU A 112 14.59 -6.49 15.32
CA LEU A 112 13.39 -6.96 16.01
C LEU A 112 13.24 -8.48 15.91
N PRO A 113 12.81 -9.16 17.00
CA PRO A 113 12.41 -10.56 16.94
C PRO A 113 11.37 -10.77 15.84
N LEU A 114 11.50 -11.84 15.05
CA LEU A 114 10.64 -12.08 13.87
C LEU A 114 9.15 -12.00 14.19
N ALA A 115 8.76 -12.53 15.36
CA ALA A 115 7.38 -12.51 15.84
C ALA A 115 6.84 -11.09 16.10
N ILE A 116 7.69 -10.18 16.57
CA ILE A 116 7.37 -8.76 16.81
C ILE A 116 7.41 -8.01 15.49
N PHE A 117 8.45 -8.19 14.67
CA PHE A 117 8.59 -7.56 13.35
C PHE A 117 7.34 -7.77 12.49
N GLN A 118 6.91 -9.04 12.33
CA GLN A 118 5.76 -9.37 11.49
C GLN A 118 4.47 -8.69 11.98
N ARG A 119 4.25 -8.65 13.30
CA ARG A 119 3.04 -8.05 13.91
C ARG A 119 3.08 -6.53 13.84
N ALA A 120 4.22 -5.91 14.16
CA ALA A 120 4.40 -4.47 14.13
C ALA A 120 4.18 -3.92 12.71
N VAL A 121 4.80 -4.55 11.69
CA VAL A 121 4.60 -4.17 10.29
C VAL A 121 3.15 -4.38 9.87
N ARG A 122 2.51 -5.50 10.22
CA ARG A 122 1.09 -5.74 9.90
C ARG A 122 0.18 -4.68 10.53
N ASN A 123 0.44 -4.31 11.78
CA ASN A 123 -0.35 -3.29 12.50
C ASN A 123 -0.18 -1.92 11.86
N TRP A 124 1.05 -1.56 11.49
CA TRP A 124 1.34 -0.34 10.72
C TRP A 124 0.64 -0.32 9.36
N LEU A 125 0.66 -1.43 8.61
CA LEU A 125 -0.05 -1.55 7.34
C LEU A 125 -1.56 -1.32 7.53
N LYS A 126 -2.17 -1.96 8.54
CA LYS A 126 -3.60 -1.81 8.85
C LYS A 126 -3.97 -0.38 9.20
N LEU A 127 -3.13 0.30 9.99
CA LEU A 127 -3.34 1.71 10.32
C LEU A 127 -3.19 2.62 9.10
N GLY A 128 -2.19 2.37 8.25
CA GLY A 128 -1.89 3.19 7.09
C GLY A 128 -2.86 3.03 5.91
N THR A 129 -3.53 1.89 5.78
CA THR A 129 -4.49 1.65 4.69
C THR A 129 -5.94 1.62 5.13
N GLY A 130 -6.22 1.52 6.43
CA GLY A 130 -7.57 1.28 6.95
C GLY A 130 -8.09 -0.15 6.67
N GLU A 131 -7.30 -1.01 6.04
CA GLU A 131 -7.69 -2.35 5.60
C GLU A 131 -6.77 -3.42 6.18
N GLU A 132 -7.29 -4.64 6.33
CA GLU A 132 -6.46 -5.76 6.79
C GLU A 132 -5.64 -6.33 5.62
N ILE A 133 -4.38 -5.90 5.52
CA ILE A 133 -3.47 -6.37 4.47
C ILE A 133 -2.83 -7.70 4.85
N SER A 134 -2.94 -8.68 3.95
CA SER A 134 -2.22 -9.94 4.07
C SER A 134 -0.71 -9.71 4.02
N PHE A 135 0.00 -10.16 5.05
CA PHE A 135 1.45 -10.07 5.14
C PHE A 135 2.06 -11.46 5.36
N PRO A 136 2.10 -12.30 4.31
CA PRO A 136 2.56 -13.68 4.39
C PRO A 136 4.08 -13.75 4.46
N GLU A 137 4.61 -14.92 4.85
CA GLU A 137 6.05 -15.16 5.02
C GLU A 137 6.91 -14.74 3.81
N PRO A 138 6.53 -14.99 2.54
CA PRO A 138 7.31 -14.51 1.40
C PRO A 138 7.41 -12.98 1.32
N ALA A 139 6.39 -12.24 1.77
CA ALA A 139 6.45 -10.77 1.84
C ALA A 139 7.33 -10.31 3.01
N VAL A 140 7.27 -11.00 4.14
CA VAL A 140 8.15 -10.76 5.31
C VAL A 140 9.62 -10.92 4.92
N LEU A 141 9.95 -12.02 4.25
CA LEU A 141 11.33 -12.31 3.82
C LEU A 141 11.85 -11.27 2.84
N ARG A 142 11.07 -10.92 1.81
CA ARG A 142 11.44 -9.85 0.86
C ARG A 142 11.66 -8.50 1.55
N LEU A 143 10.86 -8.16 2.55
CA LEU A 143 11.05 -6.93 3.32
C LEU A 143 12.33 -6.97 4.15
N ARG A 144 12.62 -8.06 4.85
CA ARG A 144 13.84 -8.21 5.64
C ARG A 144 15.11 -8.19 4.78
N GLU A 145 15.05 -8.80 3.60
CA GLU A 145 16.13 -8.74 2.61
C GLU A 145 16.35 -7.31 2.11
N ALA A 146 15.27 -6.60 1.79
CA ALA A 146 15.34 -5.21 1.35
C ALA A 146 15.89 -4.26 2.43
N LEU A 147 15.55 -4.48 3.70
CA LEU A 147 16.05 -3.70 4.84
C LEU A 147 17.55 -3.97 5.12
N SER A 148 18.01 -5.20 4.88
CA SER A 148 19.40 -5.62 5.11
C SER A 148 20.35 -5.26 3.96
N ALA A 149 19.85 -4.73 2.85
CA ALA A 149 20.68 -4.39 1.70
C ALA A 149 21.66 -3.25 2.04
N SER A 150 22.94 -3.45 1.70
CA SER A 150 24.02 -2.49 1.98
C SER A 150 24.11 -1.35 0.95
N ASP A 151 23.44 -1.49 -0.20
CA ASP A 151 23.41 -0.45 -1.23
C ASP A 151 22.40 0.66 -0.90
N LYS A 152 22.66 1.89 -1.39
CA LYS A 152 21.79 3.05 -1.14
C LYS A 152 20.57 3.09 -2.07
N LYS A 153 20.24 2.01 -2.80
CA LYS A 153 19.14 2.04 -3.77
C LYS A 153 17.82 1.78 -3.05
N PRO A 154 16.78 2.59 -3.31
CA PRO A 154 15.46 2.32 -2.78
C PRO A 154 14.90 1.01 -3.37
N ARG A 155 14.24 0.22 -2.54
CA ARG A 155 13.65 -1.08 -2.91
C ARG A 155 12.15 -1.05 -2.68
N LEU A 156 11.40 -1.80 -3.49
CA LEU A 156 9.94 -1.89 -3.41
C LEU A 156 9.54 -3.33 -3.13
N VAL A 157 8.70 -3.52 -2.11
CA VAL A 157 8.15 -4.82 -1.72
C VAL A 157 6.64 -4.80 -1.93
N GLU A 158 6.15 -5.57 -2.90
CA GLU A 158 4.71 -5.69 -3.19
C GLU A 158 3.99 -6.51 -2.11
N LEU A 159 2.83 -6.02 -1.65
CA LEU A 159 2.04 -6.67 -0.60
C LEU A 159 0.89 -7.51 -1.16
N ASN A 160 -0.14 -6.86 -1.70
CA ASN A 160 -1.39 -7.48 -2.16
C ASN A 160 -1.81 -7.00 -3.56
N GLY A 161 -0.89 -6.40 -4.31
CA GLY A 161 -1.20 -5.80 -5.60
C GLY A 161 -1.89 -4.44 -5.52
N THR A 162 -2.15 -3.89 -4.32
CA THR A 162 -2.67 -2.53 -4.13
C THR A 162 -1.66 -1.63 -3.45
N TYR A 163 -0.75 -2.18 -2.63
CA TYR A 163 0.25 -1.43 -1.88
C TYR A 163 1.66 -2.00 -2.02
N PHE A 164 2.64 -1.12 -1.90
CA PHE A 164 4.07 -1.43 -1.77
C PHE A 164 4.64 -0.85 -0.48
N ILE A 165 5.62 -1.54 0.08
CA ILE A 165 6.54 -0.95 1.05
C ILE A 165 7.78 -0.49 0.31
N ARG A 166 8.04 0.81 0.33
CA ARG A 166 9.30 1.39 -0.15
C ARG A 166 10.30 1.42 0.99
N VAL A 167 11.39 0.69 0.81
CA VAL A 167 12.55 0.74 1.71
C VAL A 167 13.52 1.79 1.19
N THR A 168 13.81 2.79 2.03
CA THR A 168 14.82 3.83 1.78
C THR A 168 16.01 3.63 2.71
N LYS A 169 17.00 4.54 2.68
CA LYS A 169 18.19 4.45 3.54
C LYS A 169 17.84 4.46 5.05
N ASN A 170 16.83 5.25 5.44
CA ASN A 170 16.58 5.53 6.86
C ASN A 170 15.22 5.04 7.36
N GLN A 171 14.30 4.66 6.46
CA GLN A 171 12.91 4.37 6.82
C GLN A 171 12.20 3.53 5.77
N ILE A 172 11.07 2.94 6.18
CA ILE A 172 10.07 2.36 5.30
C ILE A 172 8.92 3.34 5.06
N LEU A 173 8.37 3.35 3.84
CA LEU A 173 7.18 4.12 3.50
C LEU A 173 6.14 3.20 2.88
N LEU A 174 4.87 3.45 3.21
CA LEU A 174 3.74 2.79 2.57
C LEU A 174 3.32 3.59 1.35
N GLU A 175 3.25 2.94 0.19
CA GLU A 175 2.82 3.57 -1.05
C GLU A 175 1.70 2.76 -1.70
N PRO A 176 0.61 3.39 -2.17
CA PRO A 176 -0.32 2.70 -3.06
C PRO A 176 0.37 2.40 -4.39
N LYS A 177 -0.01 1.28 -5.02
CA LYS A 177 0.47 0.86 -6.35
C LYS A 177 0.09 1.87 -7.41
N ASP A 178 -1.13 2.40 -7.32
CA ASP A 178 -1.63 3.47 -8.15
C ASP A 178 -1.77 4.73 -7.30
N GLY A 179 -0.95 5.74 -7.59
CA GLY A 179 -1.22 7.11 -7.13
C GLY A 179 -2.39 7.73 -7.91
N PRO A 180 -2.97 8.84 -7.43
CA PRO A 180 -3.97 9.56 -8.20
C PRO A 180 -3.41 9.93 -9.57
N LYS A 181 -4.19 9.76 -10.62
CA LYS A 181 -3.78 10.07 -12.00
C LYS A 181 -4.72 11.10 -12.57
N LEU A 182 -4.19 11.99 -13.40
CA LEU A 182 -5.03 12.87 -14.21
C LEU A 182 -5.74 12.02 -15.28
N GLN A 183 -6.97 11.59 -14.98
CA GLN A 183 -7.74 10.68 -15.84
C GLN A 183 -8.31 11.37 -17.09
N ARG A 184 -8.58 12.67 -16.98
CA ARG A 184 -9.13 13.49 -18.07
C ARG A 184 -8.05 14.30 -18.78
N THR A 185 -8.34 14.68 -20.02
CA THR A 185 -7.55 15.71 -20.72
C THR A 185 -8.20 17.07 -20.44
N ILE A 186 -7.42 18.03 -19.96
CA ILE A 186 -7.87 19.38 -19.64
C ILE A 186 -7.30 20.32 -20.70
N HIS A 187 -8.17 21.14 -21.29
CA HIS A 187 -7.78 22.26 -22.13
C HIS A 187 -7.75 23.53 -21.26
N TRP A 188 -6.56 24.05 -21.04
CA TRP A 188 -6.29 25.17 -20.15
C TRP A 188 -6.02 26.45 -20.95
N ASP A 189 -6.94 27.42 -20.89
CA ASP A 189 -6.70 28.79 -21.34
C ASP A 189 -5.85 29.53 -20.29
N TRP A 190 -4.54 29.37 -20.39
CA TRP A 190 -3.61 29.96 -19.44
C TRP A 190 -3.51 31.49 -19.58
N ARG A 191 -3.89 32.06 -20.71
CA ARG A 191 -3.90 33.53 -20.92
C ARG A 191 -5.09 34.18 -20.22
N GLY A 192 -6.26 33.55 -20.28
CA GLY A 192 -7.45 34.02 -19.57
C GLY A 192 -7.43 33.68 -18.08
N LYS A 193 -6.95 32.48 -17.72
CA LYS A 193 -6.86 32.01 -16.34
C LYS A 193 -5.46 31.43 -16.08
N PRO A 194 -4.49 32.23 -15.59
CA PRO A 194 -3.09 31.82 -15.45
C PRO A 194 -2.84 30.79 -14.33
N ARG A 195 -3.87 30.39 -13.58
CA ARG A 195 -3.78 29.36 -12.52
C ARG A 195 -4.77 28.23 -12.80
N MET A 196 -4.27 27.00 -12.83
CA MET A 196 -5.07 25.79 -13.01
C MET A 196 -4.86 24.83 -11.83
N THR A 197 -5.91 24.63 -11.04
CA THR A 197 -5.91 23.69 -9.91
C THR A 197 -6.27 22.29 -10.39
N LEU A 198 -5.43 21.32 -10.05
CA LEU A 198 -5.66 19.88 -10.23
C LEU A 198 -5.92 19.26 -8.86
N GLN A 199 -7.15 19.39 -8.37
CA GLN A 199 -7.55 18.93 -7.03
C GLN A 199 -7.27 17.44 -6.84
N GLU A 200 -7.50 16.63 -7.88
CA GLU A 200 -7.24 15.19 -7.86
C GLU A 200 -5.76 14.83 -7.61
N LEU A 201 -4.83 15.75 -7.87
CA LEU A 201 -3.40 15.57 -7.66
C LEU A 201 -2.85 16.42 -6.51
N GLY A 202 -3.64 17.32 -5.91
CA GLY A 202 -3.16 18.30 -4.94
C GLY A 202 -2.11 19.25 -5.54
N LEU A 203 -2.28 19.65 -6.81
CA LEU A 203 -1.31 20.50 -7.52
C LEU A 203 -1.97 21.74 -8.12
N VAL A 204 -1.19 22.81 -8.26
CA VAL A 204 -1.55 24.00 -9.04
C VAL A 204 -0.50 24.23 -10.11
N LEU A 205 -0.95 24.42 -11.35
CA LEU A 205 -0.11 24.91 -12.45
C LEU A 205 -0.30 26.41 -12.61
N ILE A 206 0.81 27.12 -12.78
CA ILE A 206 0.85 28.58 -12.90
C ILE A 206 1.58 28.94 -14.18
N ALA A 207 1.01 29.85 -14.96
CA ALA A 207 1.61 30.42 -16.16
C ALA A 207 1.72 31.94 -16.00
N GLU A 208 2.94 32.46 -15.90
CA GLU A 208 3.19 33.88 -15.66
C GLU A 208 4.13 34.45 -16.73
N PRO A 209 3.78 35.59 -17.36
CA PRO A 209 4.71 36.31 -18.21
C PRO A 209 5.90 36.80 -17.39
N CYS A 210 7.12 36.56 -17.87
CA CYS A 210 8.34 37.01 -17.20
C CYS A 210 9.18 37.91 -18.13
N LYS A 211 9.76 38.97 -17.57
CA LYS A 211 10.62 39.91 -18.31
C LYS A 211 12.04 39.40 -18.47
N GLN A 212 12.50 38.59 -17.51
CA GLN A 212 13.82 37.98 -17.49
C GLN A 212 13.63 36.50 -17.20
N GLN A 213 14.50 35.66 -17.76
CA GLN A 213 14.47 34.23 -17.52
C GLN A 213 14.94 33.95 -16.07
N PRO A 214 14.04 33.51 -15.17
CA PRO A 214 14.43 33.04 -13.85
C PRO A 214 15.23 31.73 -13.96
N ALA A 215 15.94 31.38 -12.88
CA ALA A 215 16.67 30.13 -12.81
C ALA A 215 15.70 28.94 -13.00
N ALA A 216 16.01 28.08 -13.96
CA ALA A 216 15.22 26.88 -14.21
C ALA A 216 15.38 25.89 -13.05
N THR A 217 14.26 25.34 -12.59
CA THR A 217 14.21 24.23 -11.64
C THR A 217 13.46 23.07 -12.27
N ALA A 218 13.45 21.90 -11.62
CA ALA A 218 12.69 20.76 -12.12
C ALA A 218 11.17 21.06 -12.24
N ASP A 219 10.67 21.99 -11.43
CA ASP A 219 9.25 22.34 -11.28
C ASP A 219 8.92 23.76 -11.80
N SER A 220 9.87 24.41 -12.46
CA SER A 220 9.72 25.75 -13.04
C SER A 220 10.58 25.92 -14.28
N GLU A 221 9.95 26.15 -15.43
CA GLU A 221 10.61 26.27 -16.73
C GLU A 221 10.03 27.41 -17.57
N CYS A 222 10.86 28.01 -18.44
CA CYS A 222 10.45 29.15 -19.26
C CYS A 222 10.39 28.83 -20.75
N PHE A 223 9.37 29.35 -21.42
CA PHE A 223 9.08 29.06 -22.81
C PHE A 223 8.80 30.34 -23.60
N ASP A 224 9.10 30.31 -24.91
CA ASP A 224 8.60 31.30 -25.85
C ASP A 224 7.06 31.19 -25.96
N SER A 225 6.36 32.29 -25.64
CA SER A 225 4.90 32.37 -25.63
C SER A 225 4.25 31.99 -26.97
N ARG A 226 4.97 32.17 -28.09
CA ARG A 226 4.47 31.80 -29.44
C ARG A 226 4.24 30.29 -29.55
N VAL A 227 5.10 29.48 -28.92
CA VAL A 227 5.00 28.02 -28.98
C VAL A 227 3.93 27.49 -28.02
N LEU A 228 3.69 28.18 -26.91
CA LEU A 228 2.61 27.83 -25.98
C LEU A 228 1.22 28.06 -26.58
N GLY A 229 1.06 29.10 -27.42
CA GLY A 229 -0.25 29.50 -27.94
C GLY A 229 -1.16 30.06 -26.84
N GLN A 230 -2.48 29.99 -27.03
CA GLN A 230 -3.47 30.39 -26.02
C GLN A 230 -3.86 29.24 -25.09
N PHE A 231 -3.96 28.01 -25.64
CA PHE A 231 -4.44 26.85 -24.92
C PHE A 231 -3.33 25.81 -24.74
N LEU A 232 -3.16 25.37 -23.50
CA LEU A 232 -2.33 24.22 -23.15
C LEU A 232 -3.21 23.01 -22.87
N VAL A 233 -2.66 21.83 -23.16
CA VAL A 233 -3.31 20.55 -22.91
C VAL A 233 -2.61 19.87 -21.74
N LEU A 234 -3.34 19.67 -20.64
CA LEU A 234 -2.87 18.94 -19.47
C LEU A 234 -3.48 17.54 -19.48
N ARG A 235 -2.64 16.51 -19.36
CA ARG A 235 -3.10 15.12 -19.34
C ARG A 235 -2.13 14.18 -18.63
N GLY A 236 -2.60 12.98 -18.31
CA GLY A 236 -1.72 11.87 -17.96
C GLY A 236 -0.90 11.33 -19.16
N ARG A 237 0.07 10.48 -18.83
CA ARG A 237 0.92 9.77 -19.80
C ARG A 237 0.13 8.79 -20.65
N LYS A 238 0.39 8.79 -21.97
CA LYS A 238 -0.13 7.81 -22.93
C LYS A 238 0.99 6.85 -23.39
N PRO A 239 0.66 5.57 -23.67
CA PRO A 239 1.59 4.66 -24.34
C PRO A 239 2.08 5.27 -25.65
N GLY A 240 3.38 5.18 -25.91
CA GLY A 240 3.99 5.72 -27.13
C GLY A 240 4.44 7.18 -27.05
N ASP A 241 4.12 7.93 -25.98
CA ASP A 241 4.55 9.33 -25.83
C ASP A 241 6.07 9.52 -26.08
N ARG A 242 6.40 10.53 -26.87
CA ARG A 242 7.78 10.95 -27.19
C ARG A 242 7.90 12.46 -27.13
N MET A 243 9.10 12.91 -26.82
CA MET A 243 9.49 14.32 -26.90
C MET A 243 10.97 14.41 -27.31
N ILE A 244 11.39 15.55 -27.84
CA ILE A 244 12.81 15.89 -27.98
C ILE A 244 13.19 16.65 -26.70
N PRO A 245 13.96 16.06 -25.77
CA PRO A 245 14.37 16.77 -24.55
C PRO A 245 15.21 17.99 -24.88
N PHE A 246 15.13 19.03 -24.07
CA PHE A 246 15.94 20.24 -24.26
C PHE A 246 17.44 19.94 -24.37
N GLY A 247 18.05 20.46 -25.44
CA GLY A 247 19.45 20.23 -25.80
C GLY A 247 19.74 18.92 -26.54
N ALA A 248 18.73 18.12 -26.88
CA ALA A 248 18.88 16.93 -27.71
C ALA A 248 18.38 17.17 -29.13
N THR A 249 18.90 16.41 -30.09
CA THR A 249 18.49 16.48 -31.52
C THR A 249 17.48 15.41 -31.90
N HIS A 250 17.38 14.32 -31.13
CA HIS A 250 16.54 13.16 -31.47
C HIS A 250 15.43 12.90 -30.45
N PRO A 251 14.23 12.46 -30.90
CA PRO A 251 13.13 12.15 -30.00
C PRO A 251 13.44 10.97 -29.07
N LYS A 252 13.18 11.13 -27.78
CA LYS A 252 13.26 10.05 -26.78
C LYS A 252 11.85 9.62 -26.35
N LYS A 253 11.69 8.32 -26.06
CA LYS A 253 10.46 7.79 -25.45
C LYS A 253 10.30 8.38 -24.06
N LEU A 254 9.11 8.91 -23.74
CA LEU A 254 8.85 9.48 -22.42
C LEU A 254 8.99 8.44 -21.31
N LYS A 255 8.64 7.17 -21.58
CA LYS A 255 8.90 6.04 -20.67
C LYS A 255 10.36 6.00 -20.21
N LYS A 256 11.33 6.19 -21.11
CA LYS A 256 12.76 6.16 -20.78
C LYS A 256 13.17 7.35 -19.91
N LEU A 257 12.73 8.55 -20.27
CA LEU A 257 13.00 9.77 -19.50
C LEU A 257 12.47 9.67 -18.07
N ILE A 258 11.24 9.16 -17.90
CA ILE A 258 10.64 8.96 -16.58
C ILE A 258 11.38 7.84 -15.82
N SER A 259 11.73 6.73 -16.46
CA SER A 259 12.49 5.65 -15.83
C SER A 259 13.83 6.14 -15.28
N ASP A 260 14.55 6.98 -16.04
CA ASP A 260 15.85 7.54 -15.67
C ASP A 260 15.76 8.64 -14.58
N SER A 261 14.55 9.14 -14.29
CA SER A 261 14.34 10.12 -13.20
C SER A 261 14.45 9.49 -11.81
N LYS A 262 14.93 10.28 -10.84
CA LYS A 262 15.04 9.90 -9.42
C LYS A 262 13.70 9.86 -8.68
N LEU A 263 12.58 10.02 -9.39
CA LEU A 263 11.23 10.01 -8.81
C LEU A 263 10.81 8.62 -8.32
N THR A 264 9.92 8.58 -7.33
CA THR A 264 9.36 7.33 -6.79
C THR A 264 8.36 6.73 -7.77
N HIS A 265 7.99 5.45 -7.59
CA HIS A 265 6.98 4.83 -8.45
C HIS A 265 5.64 5.57 -8.38
N ALA A 266 5.20 5.93 -7.17
CA ALA A 266 3.97 6.70 -6.95
C ALA A 266 4.00 8.07 -7.66
N TYR A 267 5.07 8.84 -7.49
CA TYR A 267 5.22 10.14 -8.18
C TYR A 267 5.22 9.99 -9.70
N LYS A 268 5.85 8.94 -10.24
CA LYS A 268 5.87 8.67 -11.70
C LYS A 268 4.47 8.42 -12.28
N GLN A 269 3.51 7.95 -11.47
CA GLN A 269 2.12 7.75 -11.89
C GLN A 269 1.29 9.05 -11.88
N GLN A 270 1.67 10.02 -11.03
CA GLN A 270 0.99 11.31 -10.85
C GLN A 270 1.45 12.39 -11.84
N LEU A 271 2.47 12.10 -12.67
CA LEU A 271 3.06 13.08 -13.59
C LEU A 271 2.02 13.66 -14.55
N VAL A 272 1.94 14.99 -14.54
CA VAL A 272 1.19 15.78 -15.51
C VAL A 272 2.06 16.01 -16.75
N ILE A 273 1.49 15.83 -17.92
CA ILE A 273 2.10 16.22 -19.19
C ILE A 273 1.47 17.53 -19.62
N VAL A 274 2.32 18.53 -19.88
CA VAL A 274 1.95 19.80 -20.48
C VAL A 274 2.29 19.75 -21.97
N ALA A 275 1.28 19.89 -22.81
CA ALA A 275 1.40 19.90 -24.26
C ALA A 275 0.74 21.15 -24.86
N ASN A 276 1.10 21.51 -26.09
CA ASN A 276 0.37 22.54 -26.84
C ASN A 276 -0.92 21.98 -27.46
N ALA A 277 -1.71 22.83 -28.11
CA ALA A 277 -2.95 22.45 -28.79
C ALA A 277 -2.76 21.38 -29.90
N ARG A 278 -1.56 21.24 -30.47
CA ARG A 278 -1.22 20.19 -31.45
C ARG A 278 -0.88 18.84 -30.82
N GLY A 279 -0.85 18.77 -29.48
CA GLY A 279 -0.48 17.57 -28.72
C GLY A 279 1.02 17.35 -28.57
N GLU A 280 1.85 18.32 -28.97
CA GLU A 280 3.30 18.25 -28.81
C GLU A 280 3.68 18.51 -27.35
N ILE A 281 4.47 17.60 -26.76
CA ILE A 281 4.85 17.68 -25.35
C ILE A 281 5.86 18.82 -25.15
N LEU A 282 5.48 19.81 -24.35
CA LEU A 282 6.31 20.95 -23.98
C LEU A 282 7.10 20.65 -22.71
N TRP A 283 6.43 20.06 -21.72
CA TRP A 283 7.03 19.90 -20.39
C TRP A 283 6.40 18.73 -19.64
N VAL A 284 7.26 18.00 -18.93
CA VAL A 284 6.87 17.03 -17.90
C VAL A 284 7.53 17.52 -16.61
N PRO A 285 6.78 18.18 -15.71
CA PRO A 285 7.31 18.71 -14.46
C PRO A 285 8.03 17.64 -13.65
N SER A 286 9.05 18.07 -12.90
CA SER A 286 9.97 17.23 -12.13
C SER A 286 10.81 16.22 -12.95
N VAL A 287 10.62 16.15 -14.28
CA VAL A 287 11.32 15.21 -15.17
C VAL A 287 12.17 15.94 -16.19
N ARG A 288 11.54 16.64 -17.15
CA ARG A 288 12.25 17.30 -18.24
C ARG A 288 11.33 18.19 -19.08
N ARG A 289 11.83 19.34 -19.54
CA ARG A 289 11.24 20.11 -20.65
C ARG A 289 11.70 19.60 -22.03
N SER A 290 10.89 19.88 -23.05
CA SER A 290 11.30 19.67 -24.43
C SER A 290 12.15 20.83 -24.94
N ASP A 291 12.75 20.61 -26.11
CA ASP A 291 13.43 21.64 -26.88
C ASP A 291 12.45 22.65 -27.51
N LEU A 292 11.15 22.33 -27.55
CA LEU A 292 10.12 23.24 -28.01
C LEU A 292 10.00 24.45 -27.08
N GLY A 293 9.71 25.61 -27.67
CA GLY A 293 9.58 26.87 -26.92
C GLY A 293 10.91 27.31 -26.30
N ARG A 294 12.05 26.92 -26.87
CA ARG A 294 13.36 27.46 -26.49
C ARG A 294 13.36 28.98 -26.64
N ILE A 295 13.89 29.66 -25.64
CA ILE A 295 14.11 31.10 -25.67
C ILE A 295 15.31 31.38 -26.58
N SER A 296 15.14 32.27 -27.55
CA SER A 296 16.18 32.74 -28.45
C SER A 296 16.22 34.27 -28.49
N THR A 297 17.12 34.84 -29.27
CA THR A 297 17.19 36.28 -29.54
C THR A 297 15.93 36.82 -30.23
N GLU A 298 15.11 35.96 -30.84
CA GLU A 298 13.86 36.32 -31.49
C GLU A 298 12.64 36.23 -30.55
N THR A 299 12.84 35.75 -29.31
CA THR A 299 11.74 35.60 -28.34
C THR A 299 11.33 36.96 -27.81
N ILE A 300 10.11 37.38 -28.11
CA ILE A 300 9.54 38.67 -27.68
C ILE A 300 8.87 38.57 -26.31
N HIS A 301 8.16 37.46 -26.06
CA HIS A 301 7.42 37.23 -24.83
C HIS A 301 7.79 35.89 -24.23
N ILE A 302 8.30 35.91 -22.99
CA ILE A 302 8.66 34.73 -22.22
C ILE A 302 7.55 34.45 -21.22
N VAL A 303 7.19 33.18 -21.09
CA VAL A 303 6.22 32.71 -20.10
C VAL A 303 6.90 31.64 -19.25
N GLN A 304 6.84 31.83 -17.94
CA GLN A 304 7.25 30.85 -16.96
C GLN A 304 6.06 29.94 -16.63
N LEU A 305 6.26 28.64 -16.79
CA LEU A 305 5.34 27.63 -16.28
C LEU A 305 5.91 27.05 -14.99
N ARG A 306 5.09 26.99 -13.94
CA ARG A 306 5.44 26.42 -12.64
C ARG A 306 4.40 25.40 -12.20
N ILE A 307 4.84 24.44 -11.40
CA ILE A 307 3.95 23.55 -10.65
C ILE A 307 4.26 23.69 -9.16
N GLU A 308 3.21 23.82 -8.36
CA GLU A 308 3.28 23.97 -6.92
C GLU A 308 2.31 22.98 -6.26
N ALA A 309 2.60 22.59 -5.02
CA ALA A 309 1.62 21.87 -4.21
C ALA A 309 0.43 22.80 -3.95
N LEU A 310 -0.78 22.25 -3.99
CA LEU A 310 -1.94 22.97 -3.49
C LEU A 310 -1.73 23.12 -1.97
N GLU A 311 -1.45 24.34 -1.52
CA GLU A 311 -1.42 24.63 -0.08
C GLU A 311 -2.82 24.32 0.46
N ASP A 312 -2.89 23.44 1.45
CA ASP A 312 -4.12 23.26 2.21
C ASP A 312 -4.35 24.58 2.97
N ASP A 313 -5.32 25.38 2.53
CA ASP A 313 -5.96 26.38 3.38
C ASP A 313 -6.68 25.63 4.50
N PHE A 314 -5.92 25.15 5.50
CA PHE A 314 -6.47 24.85 6.82
C PHE A 314 -6.64 26.17 7.57
N GLU A 315 -7.66 26.95 7.18
CA GLU A 315 -8.36 27.80 8.13
C GLU A 315 -9.55 27.01 8.71
N LEU A 316 -9.51 26.90 10.06
CA LEU A 316 -10.46 26.34 11.04
C LEU A 316 -10.23 24.90 11.50
#